data_AF-X1JZV4-F1
#
_entry.id   AF-X1JZV4-F1
#
_cell.length_a   1.000
_cell.length_b   1.000
_cell.length_c   1.000
_cell.angle_alpha   90.00
_cell.angle_beta   90.00
_cell.angle_gamma   90.00
#
_symmetry.space_group_name_H-M   'P 1'
#
loop_
_entity.id
_entity.type
_entity.pdbx_description
1 polymer ?
#
loop_
_entity_poly.entity_id
_entity_poly.type
_entity_poly.pdbx_seq_one_letter_code
_entity_poly.pdbx_strand_id
1 'polypeptide(L)' 'MNFRIGDIEIGLDAPLFVMAGPCVIESETCCLDIANRLVDIGAKTDVGFDF' A
#
# COMPACT_ATOMS: atom_id res chain seq x y z
N MET A 1 -17.86 10.13 -5.41
CA MET A 1 -16.96 11.20 -4.93
C MET A 1 -15.63 10.53 -4.69
N ASN A 2 -14.59 10.93 -5.41
CA ASN A 2 -13.28 10.30 -5.35
C ASN A 2 -12.29 11.24 -4.68
N PHE A 3 -11.25 10.69 -4.06
CA PHE A 3 -10.12 11.43 -3.52
C PHE A 3 -8.83 10.68 -3.80
N ARG A 4 -7.68 11.32 -3.55
CA ARG A 4 -6.36 10.74 -3.85
C ARG A 4 -5.51 10.67 -2.59
N ILE A 5 -4.78 9.56 -2.44
CA ILE A 5 -3.70 9.39 -1.47
C ILE A 5 -2.43 9.18 -2.29
N GLY A 6 -1.57 10.21 -2.37
CA GLY A 6 -0.47 10.24 -3.33
C GLY A 6 -0.97 10.00 -4.76
N ASP A 7 -0.52 8.89 -5.35
CA ASP A 7 -0.86 8.48 -6.72
C ASP A 7 -2.02 7.49 -6.82
N ILE A 8 -2.60 7.06 -5.68
CA ILE A 8 -3.72 6.11 -5.64
C ILE A 8 -5.05 6.88 -5.65
N GLU A 9 -5.95 6.52 -6.56
CA GLU A 9 -7.33 7.02 -6.60
C GLU A 9 -8.24 6.15 -5.70
N ILE A 10 -9.02 6.79 -4.83
CA ILE A 10 -9.89 6.15 -3.86
C ILE A 10 -11.35 6.52 -4.14
N GLY A 11 -12.20 5.50 -4.27
CA GLY A 11 -13.63 5.66 -4.51
C GLY A 11 -14.32 4.31 -4.66
N LEU A 12 -15.65 4.31 -4.63
CA LEU A 12 -16.45 3.08 -4.81
C LEU A 12 -16.32 2.51 -6.23
N ASP A 13 -16.03 3.36 -7.21
CA ASP A 13 -15.83 3.00 -8.62
C ASP A 13 -14.34 2.97 -9.02
N ALA A 14 -13.41 3.05 -8.06
CA ALA A 14 -11.97 3.02 -8.29
C ALA A 14 -11.41 1.58 -8.11
N PRO A 15 -10.21 1.28 -8.64
CA PRO A 15 -9.54 0.01 -8.37
C PRO A 15 -9.35 -0.27 -6.87
N LEU A 16 -9.34 -1.55 -6.50
CA LEU A 16 -9.08 -1.96 -5.13
C LEU A 16 -7.67 -1.54 -4.69
N PHE A 17 -7.56 -1.02 -3.47
CA PHE A 17 -6.29 -0.74 -2.80
C PHE A 17 -6.30 -1.28 -1.38
N VAL A 18 -5.12 -1.42 -0.77
CA VAL A 18 -4.94 -1.96 0.58
C VAL A 18 -4.01 -1.06 1.38
N MET A 19 -4.41 -0.70 2.60
CA MET A 19 -3.50 -0.15 3.62
C MET A 19 -2.95 -1.32 4.45
N ALA A 20 -1.64 -1.52 4.43
CA ALA A 20 -1.01 -2.61 5.16
C ALA A 20 0.39 -2.23 5.62
N GLY A 21 0.72 -2.56 6.87
CA GLY A 21 2.03 -2.28 7.46
C GLY A 21 2.17 -2.95 8.83
N PRO A 22 3.32 -2.81 9.50
CA PRO A 22 3.47 -3.26 10.88
C PRO A 22 2.59 -2.42 11.82
N CYS A 23 2.19 -2.98 12.97
CA CYS A 23 1.34 -2.21 13.90
C CYS A 23 2.11 -1.06 14.59
N VAL A 24 3.44 -1.16 14.67
CA VAL A 24 4.34 -0.15 15.22
C VAL A 24 5.65 -0.14 14.44
N ILE A 25 6.38 0.98 14.49
CA ILE A 25 7.72 1.11 13.90
C ILE A 25 8.72 0.46 14.86
N GLU A 26 9.13 -0.77 14.57
CA GLU A 26 10.11 -1.51 15.37
C GLU A 26 11.56 -1.15 15.02
N SER A 27 11.85 -1.03 13.72
CA SER A 27 13.15 -0.61 13.18
C SER A 27 13.01 -0.17 11.73
N GLU A 28 13.94 0.65 11.25
CA GLU A 28 13.98 1.09 9.84
C GLU A 28 14.06 -0.11 8.89
N THR A 29 14.92 -1.10 9.18
CA THR A 29 15.08 -2.30 8.36
C THR A 29 13.79 -3.11 8.26
N CYS A 30 13.10 -3.35 9.38
CA CYS A 30 11.81 -4.05 9.39
C CYS A 30 10.78 -3.32 8.50
N CYS A 31 10.68 -2.00 8.62
CA CYS A 31 9.77 -1.21 7.80
C CYS A 31 10.10 -1.31 6.31
N LEU A 32 11.36 -1.16 5.92
CA LEU A 32 11.77 -1.26 4.52
C LEU A 32 11.54 -2.67 3.94
N ASP A 33 11.81 -3.72 4.72
CA ASP A 33 11.59 -5.11 4.30
C ASP A 33 10.11 -5.38 4.02
N ILE A 34 9.22 -4.93 4.91
CA ILE A 34 7.77 -5.08 4.72
C ILE A 34 7.29 -4.25 3.53
N ALA A 35 7.70 -2.97 3.42
CA ALA A 35 7.33 -2.10 2.31
C ALA A 35 7.74 -2.69 0.95
N ASN A 36 8.98 -3.15 0.83
CA ASN A 36 9.48 -3.83 -0.37
C ASN A 36 8.63 -5.06 -0.70
N ARG A 37 8.27 -5.87 0.30
CA ARG A 37 7.43 -7.05 0.09
C ARG A 37 6.03 -6.68 -0.40
N LEU A 38 5.45 -5.58 0.07
CA LEU A 38 4.13 -5.11 -0.38
C LEU A 38 4.19 -4.58 -1.82
N VAL A 39 5.25 -3.85 -2.20
CA VAL A 39 5.49 -3.44 -3.59
C VAL A 39 5.54 -4.66 -4.52
N ASP A 40 6.27 -5.70 -4.13
CA ASP A 40 6.34 -6.97 -4.89
C ASP A 40 4.99 -7.68 -5.02
N ILE A 41 4.13 -7.57 -3.99
CA ILE A 41 2.77 -8.13 -4.03
C ILE A 41 1.91 -7.31 -4.99
N GLY A 42 1.92 -5.97 -4.84
CA GLY A 42 1.14 -5.07 -5.69
C GLY A 42 1.46 -5.23 -7.18
N ALA A 43 2.75 -5.36 -7.52
CA ALA A 43 3.17 -5.63 -8.90
C ALA A 43 2.65 -6.96 -9.46
N LYS A 44 2.43 -7.98 -8.62
CA LYS A 44 1.93 -9.30 -9.04
C LYS A 44 0.40 -9.37 -9.11
N THR A 45 -0.29 -8.54 -8.32
CA THR A 45 -1.75 -8.60 -8.19
C THR A 45 -2.47 -7.43 -8.85
N ASP A 46 -1.75 -6.43 -9.33
CA ASP A 46 -2.29 -5.15 -9.82
C ASP A 46 -3.14 -4.44 -8.75
N VAL A 47 -2.69 -4.52 -7.49
CA VAL A 47 -3.34 -3.88 -6.33
C VAL A 47 -2.43 -2.81 -5.77
N GLY A 48 -2.96 -1.60 -5.59
CA GLY A 48 -2.25 -0.51 -4.93
C GLY A 48 -2.10 -0.75 -3.43
N PHE A 49 -0.92 -0.44 -2.89
CA PHE A 49 -0.65 -0.50 -1.45
C PHE A 49 -0.26 0.87 -0.91
N ASP A 50 -0.78 1.20 0.26
CA ASP A 50 -0.33 2.31 1.10
C ASP A 50 0.29 1.70 2.38
N PHE A 51 1.58 1.98 2.61
CA PHE A 51 2.39 1.38 3.67
C PHE A 51 2.58 2.32 4.86
#